data_AF-A0A7J9W1I2-F1
#
_entry.id   AF-A0A7J9W1I2-F1
#
_cell.length_a   1.000
_cell.length_b   1.000
_cell.length_c   1.000
_cell.angle_alpha   90.00
_cell.angle_beta   90.00
_cell.angle_gamma   90.00
#
_symmetry.space_group_name_H-M   'P 1'
#
loop_
_entity.id
_entity.type
_entity.pdbx_description
1 polymer ?
#
loop_
_entity_poly.entity_id
_entity_poly.type
_entity_poly.pdbx_seq_one_letter_code
_entity_poly.pdbx_strand_id
1 'polypeptide(L)' 'MTAPQHPGEIYRADLEARRPAETGGGMCTLIVRRVNDRVQLLHHGVLSTGAELTDDEASEVAGYLTGATGTGQA' A
#
# COMPACT_ATOMS: atom_id res chain seq x y z
N MET A 1 13.34 -4.57 2.45
CA MET A 1 12.63 -5.31 1.38
C MET A 1 11.96 -6.53 1.99
N THR A 2 10.62 -6.58 2.00
CA THR A 2 9.85 -7.73 2.50
C THR A 2 9.79 -8.80 1.42
N ALA A 3 10.00 -10.08 1.78
CA ALA A 3 10.04 -11.18 0.81
C ALA A 3 8.68 -11.37 0.10
N PRO A 4 8.63 -11.78 -1.19
CA PRO A 4 7.39 -12.00 -1.91
C PRO A 4 6.56 -13.11 -1.26
N GLN A 5 5.32 -12.79 -0.87
CA GLN A 5 4.45 -13.76 -0.18
C GLN A 5 3.48 -14.48 -1.13
N HIS A 6 3.42 -14.07 -2.39
CA HIS A 6 2.56 -14.64 -3.43
C HIS A 6 3.34 -15.03 -4.70
N PRO A 7 3.00 -16.16 -5.36
CA PRO A 7 3.55 -16.50 -6.67
C PRO A 7 3.31 -15.38 -7.69
N GLY A 8 4.37 -14.94 -8.38
CA GLY A 8 4.31 -13.85 -9.34
C GLY A 8 4.34 -12.44 -8.73
N GLU A 9 4.44 -12.30 -7.41
CA GLU A 9 4.71 -11.02 -6.75
C GLU A 9 6.17 -10.62 -6.99
N ILE A 10 6.38 -9.49 -7.67
CA ILE A 10 7.72 -8.97 -8.01
C ILE A 10 8.08 -7.73 -7.20
N TYR A 11 7.09 -7.14 -6.51
CA TYR A 11 7.25 -5.95 -5.71
C TYR A 11 6.15 -5.88 -4.65
N ARG A 12 6.50 -5.40 -3.46
CA ARG A 12 5.59 -5.13 -2.35
C ARG A 12 6.10 -3.96 -1.51
N ALA A 13 5.22 -3.03 -1.21
CA ALA A 13 5.38 -2.01 -0.17
C ALA A 13 4.19 -2.06 0.79
N ASP A 14 4.50 -1.86 2.06
CA ASP A 14 3.53 -1.77 3.15
C ASP A 14 3.62 -0.34 3.70
N LEU A 15 2.50 0.36 3.80
CA LEU A 15 2.40 1.70 4.37
C LEU A 15 1.45 1.66 5.56
N GLU A 16 1.83 2.28 6.66
CA GLU A 16 0.92 2.51 7.77
C GLU A 16 0.07 3.75 7.48
N ALA A 17 -1.23 3.65 7.70
CA ALA A 17 -2.18 4.73 7.51
C ALA A 17 -3.18 4.77 8.66
N ARG A 18 -3.97 5.84 8.74
CA ARG A 18 -5.08 5.94 9.71
C ARG A 18 -6.38 5.49 9.07
N ARG A 19 -7.27 4.88 9.86
CA ARG A 19 -8.66 4.68 9.45
C ARG A 19 -9.49 5.93 9.78
N PRO A 20 -10.51 6.24 8.97
CA PRO A 20 -11.49 7.27 9.32
C PRO A 20 -12.11 7.03 10.68
N ALA A 21 -12.33 8.10 11.44
CA ALA A 21 -12.91 8.04 12.77
C ALA A 21 -14.31 7.38 12.75
N GLU A 22 -15.12 7.61 11.70
CA GLU A 22 -16.42 6.96 11.52
C GLU A 22 -16.36 5.44 11.38
N THR A 23 -15.19 4.87 11.07
CA THR A 23 -14.97 3.43 10.93
C THR A 23 -14.19 2.81 12.11
N GLY A 24 -14.11 3.55 13.23
CA GLY A 24 -13.45 3.11 14.47
C GLY A 24 -12.03 3.62 14.66
N GLY A 25 -11.47 4.38 13.71
CA GLY A 25 -10.17 5.02 13.84
C GLY A 25 -8.99 4.04 14.01
N GLY A 26 -7.84 4.55 14.48
CA GLY A 26 -6.64 3.74 14.70
C GLY A 26 -5.84 3.45 13.43
N MET A 27 -4.77 2.66 13.57
CA MET A 27 -3.84 2.37 12.47
C MET A 27 -4.33 1.20 11.62
N CYS A 28 -4.07 1.28 10.32
CA CYS A 28 -4.20 0.20 9.36
C CYS A 28 -2.96 0.13 8.47
N THR A 29 -2.87 -0.94 7.67
CA THR A 29 -1.79 -1.09 6.70
C THR A 29 -2.38 -1.12 5.29
N LEU A 30 -1.88 -0.23 4.43
CA LEU A 30 -2.06 -0.31 2.98
C LEU A 30 -0.91 -1.11 2.39
N ILE A 31 -1.24 -2.02 1.48
CA ILE A 31 -0.26 -2.83 0.78
C ILE A 31 -0.36 -2.50 -0.69
N VAL A 32 0.71 -1.97 -1.27
CA VAL A 32 0.85 -1.86 -2.72
C VAL A 32 1.74 -2.99 -3.19
N ARG A 33 1.23 -3.86 -4.05
CA ARG A 33 2.02 -4.95 -4.63
C ARG A 33 1.85 -5.05 -6.14
N ARG A 34 2.89 -5.49 -6.82
CA ARG A 34 2.83 -5.84 -8.24
C ARG A 34 2.90 -7.35 -8.38
N VAL A 35 1.85 -7.92 -8.96
CA VAL A 35 1.73 -9.35 -9.23
C VAL A 35 1.52 -9.52 -10.72
N ASN A 36 2.51 -10.11 -11.40
CA ASN A 36 2.60 -10.16 -12.85
C ASN A 36 2.48 -8.75 -13.47
N ASP A 37 1.51 -8.55 -14.37
CA ASP A 37 1.19 -7.33 -15.09
C ASP A 37 0.22 -6.40 -14.34
N ARG A 38 -0.16 -6.74 -13.10
CA ARG A 38 -1.15 -5.98 -12.32
C ARG A 38 -0.55 -5.37 -11.08
N VAL A 39 -0.94 -4.13 -10.81
CA VAL A 39 -0.73 -3.48 -9.51
C VAL A 39 -2.00 -3.63 -8.67
N GLN A 40 -1.83 -4.01 -7.40
CA GLN A 40 -2.91 -4.16 -6.44
C GLN A 40 -2.66 -3.22 -5.27
N LEU A 41 -3.69 -2.47 -4.90
CA LEU A 41 -3.77 -1.74 -3.63
C LEU A 41 -4.71 -2.52 -2.73
N LEU A 42 -4.18 -3.06 -1.64
CA LEU A 42 -4.93 -3.85 -0.68
C LEU A 42 -4.96 -3.14 0.67
N HIS A 43 -6.13 -3.14 1.30
CA HIS A 43 -6.29 -2.65 2.65
C HIS A 43 -6.25 -3.84 3.61
N HIS A 44 -5.25 -3.89 4.49
CA HIS A 44 -5.19 -4.86 5.57
C HIS A 44 -6.05 -4.37 6.72
N GLY A 45 -7.33 -4.76 6.71
CA GLY A 45 -8.32 -4.32 7.70
C GLY A 45 -9.71 -4.91 7.44
N VAL A 46 -10.71 -4.43 8.18
CA VAL A 46 -12.11 -4.84 8.03
C VAL A 46 -12.61 -4.41 6.64
N LEU A 47 -13.24 -5.34 5.91
CA LEU A 47 -13.91 -5.07 4.63
C LEU A 47 -14.94 -3.94 4.85
N SER A 48 -14.93 -2.93 3.97
CA SER A 48 -15.73 -1.69 4.06
C SER A 48 -15.12 -0.54 4.89
N THR A 49 -13.81 -0.55 5.16
CA THR A 49 -13.12 0.60 5.76
C THR A 49 -12.13 1.22 4.77
N GLY A 50 -11.98 2.56 4.84
CA GLY A 50 -10.99 3.32 4.06
C GLY A 50 -9.73 3.59 4.87
N ALA A 51 -8.76 4.22 4.22
CA ALA A 51 -7.57 4.79 4.85
C ALA A 51 -7.54 6.30 4.58
N GLU A 52 -7.27 7.07 5.62
CA GLU A 52 -6.93 8.49 5.54
C GLU A 52 -5.43 8.61 5.36
N LEU A 53 -5.03 9.35 4.33
CA LEU A 53 -3.65 9.62 3.99
C LEU A 53 -3.38 11.11 4.07
N THR A 54 -2.21 11.46 4.56
CA THR A 54 -1.60 12.77 4.34
C THR A 54 -1.19 12.92 2.87
N ASP A 55 -0.92 14.16 2.45
CA ASP A 55 -0.46 14.43 1.07
C ASP A 55 0.83 13.67 0.72
N ASP A 56 1.74 13.54 1.69
CA ASP A 56 3.01 12.81 1.52
C ASP A 56 2.77 11.30 1.32
N GLU A 57 1.94 10.69 2.17
CA GLU A 57 1.59 9.25 2.06
C GLU A 57 0.80 8.97 0.77
N ALA A 58 -0.10 9.88 0.37
CA ALA A 58 -0.83 9.78 -0.89
C ALA A 58 0.11 9.85 -2.10
N SER A 59 1.11 10.74 -2.05
CA SER A 59 2.16 10.84 -3.08
C SER A 59 3.00 9.57 -3.16
N GLU A 60 3.37 8.99 -2.01
CA GLU A 60 4.11 7.74 -1.91
C GLU A 60 3.33 6.57 -2.54
N VAL A 61 2.04 6.42 -2.18
CA VAL A 61 1.15 5.42 -2.79
C VAL A 61 1.05 5.62 -4.31
N ALA A 62 0.90 6.85 -4.78
CA ALA A 62 0.87 7.14 -6.22
C ALA A 62 2.18 6.75 -6.91
N GLY A 63 3.32 6.99 -6.26
CA GLY A 63 4.65 6.55 -6.72
C GLY A 63 4.74 5.04 -6.89
N TYR A 64 4.27 4.29 -5.90
CA TYR A 64 4.21 2.82 -5.95
C TYR A 64 3.24 2.29 -6.99
N LEU A 65 2.08 2.93 -7.16
CA LEU A 65 1.06 2.52 -8.13
C LEU A 65 1.52 2.71 -9.58
N THR A 66 2.14 3.84 -9.86
CA THR A 66 2.62 4.20 -11.21
C THR A 66 3.95 3.56 -11.55
N GLY A 67 4.69 3.06 -10.55
CA GLY A 67 6.06 2.59 -10.71
C GLY A 67 7.06 3.72 -10.96
N ALA A 68 6.66 4.98 -10.68
CA ALA A 68 7.53 6.15 -10.77
C ALA A 68 8.66 6.11 -9.73
N THR A 69 8.47 5.37 -8.62
CA THR A 69 9.56 5.01 -7.69
C THR A 69 10.33 3.80 -8.20
N GLY A 70 10.88 3.93 -9.40
CA GLY A 70 11.90 3.03 -9.91
C GLY A 70 13.27 3.62 -9.68
N THR A 71 13.77 3.67 -8.44
CA THR A 71 15.22 3.62 -8.12
C THR A 71 15.45 3.60 -6.61
N GLY A 72 16.02 2.49 -6.11
CA GLY A 72 17.06 2.51 -5.09
C GLY A 72 16.65 2.60 -3.61
N GLN A 73 16.64 1.45 -2.93
CA GLN A 73 17.47 1.31 -1.72
C GLN A 73 18.25 0.00 -1.80
N ALA A 74 19.55 0.15 -1.55
CA ALA A 74 20.62 -0.85 -1.56
C ALA A 74 20.44 -1.96 -0.52
#